data_AF-A0A3D4DR35-F1
#
_entry.id   AF-A0A3D4DR35-F1
#
_cell.length_a   1.000
_cell.length_b   1.000
_cell.length_c   1.000
_cell.angle_alpha   90.00
_cell.angle_beta   90.00
_cell.angle_gamma   90.00
#
_symmetry.space_group_name_H-M   'P 1'
#
loop_
_entity.id
_entity.type
_entity.pdbx_description
1 polymer ?
#
loop_
_entity_poly.entity_id
_entity_poly.type
_entity_poly.pdbx_seq_one_letter_code
_entity_poly.pdbx_strand_id
1 'polypeptide(L)'
;MTAAGHDVLRQRARGISAGPFAAPLGLLAEAAQELIAWQAGIVHFDVMDGVFVPQITAGPGFVAALGAQMLRDVHLMVADPAGDLHGAHAHLVRPGPALRRSGDRTCLTT
;
A
#
# COMPACT_ATOMS: atom_id res chain seq x y z
N MET A 1 -3.30 18.58 4.79
CA MET A 1 -1.92 18.43 4.30
C MET A 1 -1.66 19.56 3.31
N THR A 2 -0.49 20.19 3.41
CA THR A 2 -0.08 21.29 2.52
C THR A 2 0.22 20.76 1.12
N ALA A 3 0.05 21.60 0.08
CA ALA A 3 0.32 21.23 -1.32
C ALA A 3 1.70 20.55 -1.52
N ALA A 4 2.68 20.92 -0.69
CA ALA A 4 4.03 20.34 -0.67
C ALA A 4 4.07 18.81 -0.52
N GLY A 5 3.13 18.19 0.21
CA GLY A 5 3.11 16.74 0.39
C GLY A 5 2.77 15.98 -0.90
N HIS A 6 1.81 16.49 -1.68
CA HIS A 6 1.40 15.87 -2.94
C HIS A 6 2.47 16.05 -4.04
N ASP A 7 3.20 17.16 -4.02
CA ASP A 7 4.27 17.42 -4.99
C ASP A 7 5.44 16.45 -4.81
N VAL A 8 5.79 16.11 -3.56
CA VAL A 8 6.81 15.08 -3.26
C VAL A 8 6.37 13.71 -3.78
N LEU A 9 5.10 13.33 -3.59
CA LEU A 9 4.58 12.08 -4.13
C LEU A 9 4.61 12.06 -5.66
N ARG A 10 4.16 13.12 -6.32
CA ARG A 10 4.21 13.22 -7.79
C ARG A 10 5.62 13.12 -8.35
N GLN A 11 6.62 13.60 -7.61
CA GLN A 11 8.02 13.48 -8.02
C GLN A 11 8.57 12.06 -7.86
N ARG A 12 8.15 11.34 -6.81
CA ARG A 12 8.64 9.98 -6.48
C ARG A 12 7.82 8.85 -7.11
N ALA A 13 6.53 9.06 -7.32
CA ALA A 13 5.61 8.11 -7.95
C ALA A 13 5.77 8.12 -9.47
N ARG A 14 6.95 7.71 -9.94
CA ARG A 14 7.27 7.58 -11.36
C ARG A 14 7.37 6.10 -11.72
N GLY A 15 6.78 5.74 -12.84
CA GLY A 15 6.85 4.38 -13.37
C GLY A 15 5.67 3.50 -12.95
N ILE A 16 5.93 2.21 -12.82
CA ILE A 16 4.93 1.18 -12.59
C ILE A 16 4.90 0.83 -11.09
N SER A 17 3.70 0.69 -10.52
CA SER A 17 3.50 0.15 -9.17
C SER A 17 3.49 -1.37 -9.24
N ALA A 18 4.57 -2.00 -8.78
CA ALA A 18 4.75 -3.45 -8.90
C ALA A 18 4.26 -4.17 -7.64
N GLY A 19 3.37 -5.16 -7.79
CA GLY A 19 2.87 -5.97 -6.67
C GLY A 19 3.74 -7.19 -6.40
N PRO A 20 4.44 -7.28 -5.25
CA PRO A 20 5.31 -8.41 -4.94
C PRO A 20 4.51 -9.70 -4.70
N PHE A 21 3.23 -9.62 -4.34
CA PHE A 21 2.36 -10.78 -4.19
C PHE A 21 2.11 -11.58 -5.49
N ALA A 22 2.47 -11.03 -6.65
CA ALA A 22 2.45 -11.76 -7.91
C ALA A 22 3.62 -12.76 -8.04
N ALA A 23 4.68 -12.61 -7.25
CA ALA A 23 5.80 -13.54 -7.21
C ALA A 23 5.50 -14.77 -6.32
N PRO A 24 6.20 -15.90 -6.52
CA PRO A 24 6.11 -17.03 -5.59
C PRO A 24 6.40 -16.60 -4.15
N LEU A 25 5.51 -16.92 -3.21
CA LEU A 25 5.60 -16.44 -1.82
C LEU A 25 6.92 -16.82 -1.12
N GLY A 26 7.50 -17.97 -1.48
CA GLY A 26 8.79 -18.41 -0.95
C GLY A 26 9.99 -17.62 -1.46
N LEU A 27 9.80 -16.74 -2.45
CA LEU A 27 10.85 -15.95 -3.13
C LEU A 27 10.57 -14.44 -3.07
N LEU A 28 9.77 -13.99 -2.10
CA LEU A 28 9.39 -12.57 -2.00
C LEU A 28 10.58 -11.66 -1.70
N ALA A 29 11.61 -12.16 -1.00
CA ALA A 29 12.81 -11.40 -0.72
C ALA A 29 13.62 -11.13 -2.00
N GLU A 30 13.75 -12.15 -2.84
CA GLU A 30 14.42 -12.09 -4.14
C GLU A 30 13.65 -11.17 -5.09
N ALA A 31 12.33 -11.31 -5.16
CA ALA A 31 11.48 -10.41 -5.95
C ALA A 31 11.64 -8.95 -5.51
N ALA A 32 11.71 -8.69 -4.20
CA ALA A 32 11.97 -7.35 -3.68
C ALA A 32 13.36 -6.81 -4.09
N GLN A 33 14.39 -7.67 -4.09
CA GLN A 33 15.73 -7.30 -4.56
C GLN A 33 15.77 -7.00 -6.06
N GLU A 34 15.04 -7.75 -6.87
CA GLU A 34 14.91 -7.49 -8.31
C GLU A 34 14.23 -6.14 -8.57
N LEU A 35 13.16 -5.82 -7.83
CA LEU A 35 12.49 -4.52 -7.93
C LEU A 35 13.43 -3.36 -7.57
N ILE A 36 14.27 -3.53 -6.55
CA ILE A 36 15.31 -2.54 -6.19
C ILE A 36 16.34 -2.41 -7.31
N ALA A 37 16.81 -3.53 -7.88
CA ALA A 37 17.77 -3.53 -8.98
C ALA A 37 17.22 -2.86 -10.25
N TRP A 38 15.92 -3.03 -10.51
CA TRP A 38 15.21 -2.38 -11.62
C TRP A 38 14.88 -0.92 -11.35
N GLN A 39 15.25 -0.40 -10.17
CA GLN A 39 14.96 0.96 -9.74
C GLN A 39 13.45 1.28 -9.77
N ALA A 40 12.62 0.29 -9.42
CA ALA A 40 11.19 0.48 -9.33
C ALA A 40 10.88 1.60 -8.32
N GLY A 41 10.17 2.63 -8.78
CA GLY A 41 9.85 3.78 -7.93
C GLY A 41 8.81 3.46 -6.86
N ILE A 42 7.91 2.50 -7.16
CA ILE A 42 6.71 2.22 -6.38
C ILE A 42 6.51 0.70 -6.24
N VAL A 43 6.20 0.24 -5.04
CA VAL A 43 5.80 -1.14 -4.75
C VAL A 43 4.39 -1.14 -4.19
N HIS A 44 3.52 -1.94 -4.80
CA HIS A 44 2.12 -2.09 -4.46
C HIS A 44 1.93 -3.18 -3.40
N PHE A 45 1.09 -2.94 -2.40
CA PHE A 45 0.72 -3.92 -1.38
C PHE A 45 -0.79 -3.98 -1.24
N ASP A 46 -1.36 -5.15 -1.54
CA ASP A 46 -2.74 -5.45 -1.20
C ASP A 46 -2.83 -5.99 0.23
N VAL A 47 -3.47 -5.24 1.13
CA VAL A 47 -3.76 -5.68 2.50
C VAL A 47 -5.23 -6.05 2.56
N MET A 48 -5.49 -7.35 2.69
CA MET A 48 -6.82 -7.94 2.75
C MET A 48 -7.04 -8.63 4.09
N ASP A 49 -8.15 -8.34 4.78
CA ASP A 49 -8.45 -8.82 6.13
C ASP A 49 -9.37 -10.06 6.20
N GLY A 50 -9.87 -10.57 5.07
CA GLY A 50 -10.84 -11.67 5.07
C GLY A 50 -12.28 -11.25 5.43
N VAL A 51 -12.50 -10.02 5.89
CA VAL A 51 -13.79 -9.49 6.34
C VAL A 51 -14.42 -8.61 5.26
N PHE A 52 -13.62 -7.72 4.69
CA PHE A 52 -14.00 -6.86 3.57
C PHE A 52 -14.10 -7.67 2.28
N VAL A 53 -13.06 -8.45 1.98
CA VAL A 53 -12.97 -9.44 0.89
C VAL A 53 -12.75 -10.82 1.50
N PRO A 54 -13.23 -11.92 0.88
CA PRO A 54 -13.06 -13.27 1.42
C PRO A 54 -11.60 -13.76 1.41
N GLN A 55 -10.70 -13.06 0.72
CA GLN A 55 -9.29 -13.42 0.64
C GLN A 55 -8.47 -12.71 1.73
N ILE A 56 -7.40 -13.37 2.15
CA ILE A 56 -6.46 -12.85 3.15
C ILE A 56 -5.08 -12.81 2.49
N THR A 57 -4.40 -11.67 2.58
CA THR A 57 -3.05 -11.50 2.04
C THR A 57 -2.03 -11.39 3.18
N ALA A 58 -1.57 -10.19 3.49
CA ALA A 58 -0.64 -9.91 4.56
C ALA A 58 -1.01 -8.62 5.28
N GLY A 59 -0.70 -8.57 6.58
CA GLY A 59 -1.00 -7.43 7.42
C GLY A 59 0.08 -6.32 7.38
N PRO A 60 -0.07 -5.31 8.26
CA PRO A 60 0.79 -4.12 8.31
C PRO A 60 2.27 -4.44 8.56
N GLY A 61 2.54 -5.52 9.32
CA GLY A 61 3.90 -5.98 9.60
C GLY A 61 4.67 -6.38 8.34
N PHE A 62 3.98 -6.89 7.32
CA PHE A 62 4.59 -7.26 6.05
C PHE A 62 5.00 -6.01 5.25
N VAL A 63 4.14 -4.99 5.23
CA VAL A 63 4.45 -3.69 4.62
C VAL A 63 5.61 -2.99 5.35
N ALA A 64 5.71 -3.15 6.67
CA ALA A 64 6.80 -2.60 7.48
C ALA A 64 8.14 -3.33 7.29
N ALA A 65 8.12 -4.60 6.91
CA ALA A 65 9.33 -5.39 6.65
C ALA A 65 10.08 -4.93 5.39
N LEU A 66 9.39 -4.28 4.45
CA LEU A 66 10.04 -3.73 3.26
C LEU A 66 10.78 -2.42 3.58
N GLY A 67 12.05 -2.35 3.17
CA GLY A 67 12.93 -1.20 3.40
C GLY A 67 12.44 0.12 2.78
N ALA A 68 13.00 1.24 3.25
CA ALA A 68 12.59 2.61 2.89
C ALA A 68 13.00 3.10 1.49
N GLN A 69 13.58 2.22 0.66
CA GLN A 69 14.18 2.60 -0.62
C GLN A 69 13.13 2.91 -1.71
N MET A 70 11.93 2.31 -1.62
CA MET A 70 10.85 2.46 -2.59
C MET A 70 9.61 3.11 -1.95
N LEU A 71 8.80 3.81 -2.75
CA LEU A 71 7.51 4.31 -2.30
C LEU A 71 6.55 3.13 -2.13
N ARG A 72 5.87 3.06 -0.99
CA ARG A 72 4.90 2.00 -0.69
C ARG A 72 3.51 2.50 -1.04
N ASP A 73 2.94 1.89 -2.06
CA ASP A 73 1.56 2.05 -2.48
C ASP A 73 0.75 0.95 -1.80
N VAL A 74 -0.10 1.30 -0.83
CA VAL A 74 -0.78 0.33 0.03
C VAL A 74 -2.26 0.41 -0.23
N HIS A 75 -2.78 -0.63 -0.84
CA HIS A 75 -4.19 -0.78 -1.15
C HIS A 75 -4.88 -1.53 -0.01
N LEU A 76 -5.73 -0.82 0.72
CA LEU A 76 -6.43 -1.34 1.88
C LEU A 76 -7.80 -1.88 1.48
N MET A 77 -7.92 -3.20 1.52
CA MET A 77 -9.17 -3.95 1.39
C MET A 77 -9.54 -4.54 2.75
N VAL A 78 -9.80 -3.64 3.71
CA VAL A 78 -10.10 -3.97 5.10
C VAL A 78 -11.37 -3.28 5.59
N ALA A 79 -12.02 -3.87 6.59
CA ALA A 79 -13.26 -3.34 7.17
C ALA A 79 -13.00 -2.11 8.06
N ASP A 80 -11.86 -2.06 8.77
CA ASP A 80 -11.45 -0.92 9.59
C ASP A 80 -10.04 -0.41 9.24
N PRO A 81 -9.91 0.43 8.20
CA PRO A 81 -8.61 0.93 7.76
C PRO A 81 -7.91 1.81 8.81
N ALA A 82 -8.64 2.41 9.76
CA ALA A 82 -8.02 3.24 10.79
C ALA A 82 -7.32 2.39 11.86
N GLY A 83 -7.91 1.25 12.22
CA GLY A 83 -7.33 0.27 13.13
C GLY A 83 -6.13 -0.46 12.53
N ASP A 84 -6.26 -0.89 11.27
CA ASP A 84 -5.23 -1.71 10.60
C ASP A 84 -3.99 -0.91 10.18
N LEU A 85 -4.05 0.42 10.13
CA LEU A 85 -2.87 1.24 9.80
C LEU A 85 -1.85 1.38 10.94
N HIS A 86 -2.13 0.87 12.15
CA HIS A 86 -1.20 0.97 13.29
C HIS A 86 0.06 0.13 13.04
N GLY A 87 1.10 0.77 12.47
CA GLY A 87 2.41 0.16 12.20
C GLY A 87 2.79 0.11 10.72
N ALA A 88 1.85 0.34 9.80
CA ALA A 88 2.18 0.58 8.41
C ALA A 88 2.69 2.02 8.27
N HIS A 89 4.00 2.21 8.12
CA HIS A 89 4.55 3.48 7.63
C HIS A 89 4.21 3.68 6.13
N ALA A 90 2.91 3.63 5.81
CA ALA A 90 2.34 3.85 4.50
C ALA A 90 2.05 5.34 4.33
N HIS A 91 2.34 5.88 3.15
CA HIS A 91 2.01 7.27 2.86
C HIS A 91 0.53 7.36 2.50
N LEU A 92 -0.31 7.66 3.50
CA LEU A 92 -1.76 7.75 3.35
C LEU A 92 -2.16 9.01 2.55
N VAL A 93 -2.66 8.85 1.33
CA VAL A 93 -3.47 9.89 0.67
C VAL A 93 -4.86 9.84 1.31
N ARG A 94 -5.22 10.87 2.10
CA ARG A 94 -6.59 10.99 2.58
C ARG A 94 -7.50 11.42 1.42
N PRO A 95 -8.60 10.71 1.12
CA PRO A 95 -9.58 11.20 0.17
C PRO A 95 -10.18 12.52 0.68
N GLY A 96 -10.56 13.40 -0.26
CA GLY A 96 -11.20 14.67 0.04
C GLY A 96 -12.51 14.53 0.83
N PRO A 97 -13.17 15.64 1.20
CA PRO A 97 -14.26 15.70 2.19
C PRO A 97 -15.55 14.94 1.84
N ALA A 98 -15.56 14.13 0.78
CA ALA A 98 -16.69 13.32 0.35
C ALA A 98 -16.80 11.96 1.09
N LEU A 99 -16.09 11.76 2.20
CA LEU A 99 -16.26 10.57 3.04
C LEU A 99 -17.55 10.67 3.87
N ARG A 100 -18.70 10.44 3.22
CA ARG A 100 -20.00 10.30 3.88
C ARG A 100 -20.01 8.98 4.63
N ARG A 101 -20.09 9.03 5.96
CA ARG A 101 -20.39 7.86 6.79
C ARG A 101 -21.74 7.30 6.37
N SER A 102 -21.76 6.13 5.74
CA SER A 102 -22.96 5.30 5.62
C SER A 102 -22.59 3.93 5.03
N GLY A 103 -22.41 2.93 5.89
CA GLY A 103 -22.71 1.51 5.62
C GLY A 103 -22.02 0.78 4.46
N ASP A 104 -21.21 1.45 3.64
CA ASP A 104 -20.66 0.87 2.42
C ASP A 104 -19.16 0.61 2.57
N ARG A 105 -18.79 -0.64 2.35
CA ARG A 105 -17.43 -1.16 2.41
C ARG A 105 -16.59 -0.42 1.36
N THR A 106 -15.88 0.62 1.80
CA THR A 106 -15.12 1.49 0.90
C THR A 106 -13.68 0.99 0.80
N CYS A 107 -13.29 0.58 -0.42
CA CYS A 107 -11.92 0.25 -0.77
C CYS A 107 -11.08 1.54 -0.84
N LEU A 108 -9.99 1.63 -0.08
CA LEU A 108 -9.07 2.77 -0.16
C LEU A 108 -7.94 2.44 -1.15
N THR A 109 -8.18 2.72 -2.42
CA THR A 109 -7.11 2.87 -3.42
C THR A 109 -6.56 4.30 -3.35
N THR A 110 -5.24 4.42 -3.22
CA THR A 110 -4.46 5.66 -3.34
C THR A 110 -4.53 6.28 -4.72
#